data_AF-A0A7K1BKQ8-F1
#
_entry.id   AF-A0A7K1BKQ8-F1
#
_cell.length_a   1.000
_cell.length_b   1.000
_cell.length_c   1.000
_cell.angle_alpha   90.00
_cell.angle_beta   90.00
_cell.angle_gamma   90.00
#
_symmetry.space_group_name_H-M   'P 1'
#
loop_
_entity.id
_entity.type
_entity.pdbx_description
1 polymer ?
#
loop_
_entity_poly.entity_id
_entity_poly.type
_entity_poly.pdbx_seq_one_letter_code
_entity_poly.pdbx_strand_id
1 'polypeptide(L)' 'VAAVLTTDAFADEVRIDEATAASMQVTGVPFFVFDRRLAVAGAQPPEVLLQVLDRVWSEREPALEVLIEGEVCGPEGCD' A
#
# COMPACT_ATOMS: atom_id res chain seq x y z
N VAL A 1 11.89 -24.59 -8.76
CA VAL A 1 11.56 -23.76 -9.95
C VAL A 1 10.68 -24.53 -10.93
N ALA A 2 11.13 -25.66 -11.50
CA ALA A 2 10.32 -26.45 -12.44
C ALA A 2 8.89 -26.74 -11.94
N ALA A 3 8.72 -27.18 -10.68
CA ALA A 3 7.41 -27.46 -10.09
C ALA A 3 6.42 -26.27 -10.12
N VAL A 4 6.91 -25.04 -9.96
CA VAL A 4 6.07 -23.84 -10.05
C VAL A 4 5.75 -23.52 -11.51
N LEU A 5 6.75 -23.56 -12.39
CA LEU A 5 6.59 -23.21 -13.80
C LEU A 5 5.73 -24.21 -14.60
N THR A 6 5.59 -25.45 -14.13
CA THR A 6 4.80 -26.49 -14.80
C THR A 6 3.38 -26.62 -14.26
N THR A 7 2.96 -25.73 -13.34
CA THR A 7 1.63 -25.73 -12.73
C THR A 7 1.06 -24.31 -12.70
N ASP A 8 -0.17 -24.16 -12.22
CA ASP A 8 -0.82 -22.86 -12.01
C ASP A 8 -0.50 -22.26 -10.63
N ALA A 9 0.58 -22.69 -9.99
CA ALA A 9 1.01 -22.09 -8.72
C ALA A 9 1.18 -20.57 -8.88
N PHE A 10 0.53 -19.81 -8.00
CA PHE A 10 0.49 -18.34 -7.97
C PHE A 10 -0.37 -17.66 -9.06
N ALA A 11 -1.08 -18.42 -9.90
CA ALA A 11 -1.89 -17.84 -10.97
C ALA A 11 -3.01 -16.95 -10.41
N ASP A 12 -3.70 -17.38 -9.36
CA ASP A 12 -4.78 -16.63 -8.73
C ASP A 12 -4.27 -15.34 -8.06
N GLU A 13 -3.13 -15.43 -7.37
CA GLU A 13 -2.47 -14.28 -6.73
C GLU A 13 -2.07 -13.22 -7.75
N VAL A 14 -1.52 -13.62 -8.90
CA VAL A 14 -1.21 -12.69 -10.00
C VAL A 14 -2.47 -12.01 -10.53
N ARG A 15 -3.58 -12.74 -10.68
CA ARG A 15 -4.86 -12.17 -11.13
C ARG A 15 -5.46 -11.22 -10.10
N ILE A 16 -5.28 -11.48 -8.81
CA ILE A 16 -5.69 -10.60 -7.72
C ILE A 16 -4.90 -9.28 -7.77
N ASP A 17 -3.58 -9.33 -7.99
CA ASP A 17 -2.75 -8.13 -8.12
C ASP A 17 -3.14 -7.29 -9.35
N GLU A 18 -3.38 -7.92 -10.50
CA GLU A 18 -3.87 -7.26 -11.72
C GLU A 18 -5.25 -6.60 -11.50
N ALA A 19 -6.18 -7.31 -10.86
CA ALA A 19 -7.51 -6.77 -10.54
C ALA A 19 -7.43 -5.61 -9.54
N THR A 20 -6.53 -5.68 -8.57
CA THR A 20 -6.26 -4.60 -7.62
C THR A 20 -5.76 -3.36 -8.36
N ALA A 21 -4.79 -3.50 -9.26
CA ALA A 21 -4.30 -2.39 -10.08
C ALA A 21 -5.40 -1.80 -10.98
N ALA A 22 -6.21 -2.64 -11.62
CA ALA A 22 -7.34 -2.21 -12.45
C ALA A 22 -8.41 -1.44 -11.64
N SER A 23 -8.68 -1.85 -10.39
CA SER A 23 -9.62 -1.15 -9.51
C SER A 23 -9.17 0.28 -9.20
N MET A 24 -7.85 0.52 -9.19
CA MET A 24 -7.22 1.84 -9.04
C MET A 24 -7.06 2.59 -10.38
N GLN A 25 -7.68 2.09 -11.46
CA GLN A 25 -7.58 2.62 -12.82
C GLN A 25 -6.13 2.67 -13.38
N VAL A 26 -5.25 1.77 -12.93
CA VAL A 26 -3.90 1.66 -13.50
C VAL A 26 -3.97 1.01 -14.88
N THR A 27 -3.47 1.70 -15.90
CA THR A 27 -3.47 1.22 -17.30
C THR A 27 -2.08 1.00 -17.89
N GLY A 28 -1.01 1.21 -17.12
CA GLY A 28 0.36 1.07 -17.59
C GLY A 28 1.36 0.97 -16.45
N VAL A 29 2.50 0.32 -16.72
CA VAL A 29 3.57 0.04 -15.75
C VAL A 29 4.93 0.59 -16.23
N PRO A 30 5.85 0.96 -15.32
CA PRO A 30 5.74 0.89 -13.86
C PRO A 30 4.79 1.96 -13.28
N PHE A 31 4.15 1.63 -12.15
CA PHE A 31 3.21 2.49 -11.43
C PHE A 31 3.45 2.33 -9.93
N PHE A 32 3.55 3.44 -9.20
CA PHE A 32 3.86 3.45 -7.78
C PHE A 32 2.68 4.07 -7.02
N VAL A 33 2.23 3.40 -5.96
CA VAL A 33 1.20 3.91 -5.03
C VAL A 33 1.82 4.08 -3.66
N PHE A 34 1.67 5.27 -3.08
CA PHE A 34 2.22 5.65 -1.78
C PHE A 34 1.07 5.88 -0.80
N ASP A 35 1.12 5.17 0.33
CA ASP A 35 0.16 5.29 1.44
C ASP A 35 -1.32 5.17 1.00
N ARG A 36 -1.57 4.41 -0.08
CA ARG A 36 -2.89 4.26 -0.73
C ARG A 36 -3.57 5.59 -1.11
N ARG A 37 -2.81 6.67 -1.25
CA ARG A 37 -3.34 8.03 -1.44
C ARG A 37 -2.68 8.78 -2.61
N LEU A 38 -1.37 8.64 -2.77
CA LEU A 38 -0.61 9.31 -3.82
C LEU A 38 -0.11 8.28 -4.84
N ALA A 39 -0.04 8.66 -6.11
CA ALA A 39 0.40 7.78 -7.18
C ALA A 39 1.35 8.47 -8.15
N VAL A 40 2.31 7.70 -8.68
CA VAL A 40 3.28 8.13 -9.69
C VAL A 40 3.29 7.10 -10.81
N ALA A 41 2.99 7.54 -12.02
CA ALA A 41 3.03 6.70 -13.22
C ALA A 41 4.36 6.87 -13.98
N GLY A 42 4.87 5.76 -14.51
CA GLY A 42 6.06 5.71 -15.34
C GLY A 42 7.37 5.64 -14.57
N ALA A 43 8.44 5.34 -15.30
CA ALA A 43 9.80 5.27 -14.76
C ALA A 43 10.36 6.68 -14.52
N GLN A 44 9.97 7.29 -13.40
CA GLN A 44 10.43 8.62 -13.03
C GLN A 44 11.88 8.61 -12.53
N PRO A 45 12.59 9.76 -12.63
CA PRO A 45 13.90 9.93 -11.99
C PRO A 45 13.83 9.68 -10.48
N PRO A 46 14.92 9.20 -9.86
CA PRO A 46 14.95 8.90 -8.43
C PRO A 46 14.66 10.14 -7.56
N GLU A 47 15.03 11.34 -8.01
CA GLU A 47 14.76 12.59 -7.29
C GLU A 47 13.26 12.87 -7.18
N VAL A 48 12.47 12.50 -8.19
CA VAL A 48 11.00 12.63 -8.16
C VAL A 48 10.40 11.67 -7.15
N LEU A 49 10.88 10.42 -7.11
CA LEU A 49 10.42 9.43 -6.14
C LEU A 49 10.76 9.86 -4.70
N LEU A 50 11.96 10.40 -4.48
CA LEU A 50 12.37 10.93 -3.18
C LEU A 50 11.44 12.07 -2.71
N GLN A 51 11.14 13.04 -3.58
CA GLN A 51 10.22 14.13 -3.25
C GLN A 51 8.82 13.64 -2.86
N VAL A 52 8.32 12.61 -3.56
CA VAL A 52 7.01 12.01 -3.25
C VAL A 52 7.05 11.29 -1.91
N LEU A 53 8.12 10.55 -1.61
CA LEU A 53 8.30 9.88 -0.32
C LEU A 53 8.34 10.90 0.84
N ASP A 54 9.13 11.97 0.71
CA ASP A 54 9.22 13.03 1.72
C ASP A 54 7.86 13.69 1.96
N ARG A 55 7.12 13.96 0.88
CA ARG A 55 5.78 14.52 0.95
C ARG A 55 4.81 13.60 1.67
N VAL A 56 4.73 12.32 1.25
CA VAL A 56 3.86 11.31 1.85
C VAL A 56 4.13 11.20 3.35
N TRP A 57 5.41 11.23 3.72
CA TRP A 57 5.84 11.17 5.12
C TRP A 57 5.41 12.39 5.92
N SER A 58 5.55 13.60 5.36
CA SER A 58 5.15 14.84 6.04
C SER A 58 3.63 15.01 6.18
N GLU A 59 2.86 14.44 5.25
CA GLU A 59 1.40 14.53 5.21
C GLU A 59 0.72 13.39 5.98
N ARG A 60 1.48 12.45 6.57
CA ARG A 60 0.90 11.42 7.41
C ARG A 60 0.22 12.07 8.60
N GLU A 61 -1.08 11.76 8.77
CA GLU A 61 -1.82 12.26 9.91
C GLU A 61 -1.11 11.87 11.21
N PRO A 62 -1.01 12.79 12.19
CA PRO A 62 -0.54 12.44 13.52
C PRO A 62 -1.43 11.34 14.10
N ALA A 63 -0.90 10.62 15.09
CA ALA A 63 -1.67 9.60 15.80
C ALA A 63 -3.04 10.17 16.22
N LEU A 64 -4.08 9.38 15.97
CA LEU A 64 -5.48 9.74 16.17
C LEU A 64 -5.67 10.29 17.59
N GLU A 65 -6.13 11.53 17.71
CA GLU A 65 -6.43 12.12 19.01
C GLU A 65 -7.74 11.51 19.51
N VAL A 66 -7.65 10.73 20.58
CA VAL A 66 -8.82 10.10 21.21
C VAL A 66 -9.52 11.15 22.05
N LEU A 67 -10.60 11.74 21.51
CA LEU A 67 -11.38 12.77 22.18
C LEU A 67 -12.35 12.21 23.24
N ILE A 68 -12.69 10.92 23.15
CA ILE A 68 -13.58 10.23 24.07
C ILE A 68 -13.02 8.81 24.27
N GLU A 69 -12.61 8.51 25.50
CA GLU A 69 -12.18 7.16 25.89
C GLU A 69 -13.37 6.39 26.48
N GLY A 70 -13.65 5.20 25.93
CA GLY A 70 -14.53 4.20 26.55
C GLY A 70 -13.71 3.16 27.31
N GLU A 71 -14.37 2.19 27.94
CA GLU A 71 -13.67 1.06 28.57
C GLU A 71 -12.87 0.31 27.51
N VAL A 72 -11.54 0.45 27.55
CA VAL A 72 -10.61 -0.21 26.65
C VAL A 72 -9.65 -1.03 27.49
N CYS A 73 -9.50 -2.30 27.12
CA CYS A 73 -8.54 -3.18 27.76
C CYS A 73 -7.12 -2.71 27.43
N GLY A 74 -6.42 -2.22 28.44
CA GLY A 74 -5.02 -1.83 28.33
C GLY A 74 -4.08 -3.03 28.46
N PRO A 75 -2.76 -2.80 28.34
CA PRO A 75 -1.75 -3.81 28.63
C PRO A 75 -1.80 -4.32 30.09
N GLU A 76 -2.45 -3.56 30.98
CA GLU A 76 -2.71 -3.90 32.38
C GLU A 76 -3.93 -4.85 32.55
N GLY A 77 -4.67 -5.14 31.48
CA GLY A 77 -5.91 -5.93 31.49
C GLY A 77 -7.18 -5.08 31.55
N CYS A 78 -8.32 -5.75 31.65
CA CYS A 78 -9.62 -5.16 31.93
C CYS A 78 -10.28 -5.98 33.04
N ASP A 79 -10.87 -5.29 34.01
CA ASP A 79 -11.59 -5.90 35.14
C ASP A 79 -12.96 -6.46 34.70
#